data_AF-A0A4Q9Q1L4-F1
#
_entry.id   AF-A0A4Q9Q1L4-F1
#
_cell.length_a   1.000
_cell.length_b   1.000
_cell.length_c   1.000
_cell.angle_alpha   90.00
_cell.angle_beta   90.00
_cell.angle_gamma   90.00
#
_symmetry.space_group_name_H-M   'P 1'
#
loop_
_entity.id
_entity.type
_entity.pdbx_description
1 polymer ?
#
loop_
_entity_poly.entity_id
_entity_poly.type
_entity_poly.pdbx_seq_one_letter_code
_entity_poly.pdbx_strand_id
1 'polypeptide(L)'
;MRLCSAVPDSSPRCTNRAVPSSPFCSEHAAEHHVLEERIRMAAREVERLKPIAEDMVAEGTTGYTGIREIRRDARVIRLYMESLDEQISAAVALRTKFPPEDKNESENLLQEKKGNMVTFLEGLEERARELELAQLGRPHEDALSQASNAPPAYPILDAPHPPYACTKNNSDDRPGPRNAPQRCTALRRRDGKPCTWKCVSGQRFCAIHCVAHPAHVFPTRMQEGLLDVKRSKVVQGQGEASRRMEEVKSYIGGLADMETAIAEHQRLFLCGDTESHAALLRDLSTRRTRAAMLLGQLMGRQDARIAEEQGQTETWAAEFLAEVRQRDEERGKVVEDLVIGAAVSGASLWFGVPWARSMIYGAATALVSRSAREKDA
;
A
#
# COMPACT_ATOMS: atom_id res chain seq x y z
N MET A 1 -39.34 36.67 24.65
CA MET A 1 -38.24 35.67 24.56
C MET A 1 -37.89 35.49 23.10
N ARG A 2 -36.59 35.47 22.76
CA ARG A 2 -36.14 35.33 21.36
C ARG A 2 -36.16 33.85 20.95
N LEU A 3 -36.65 33.55 19.75
CA LEU A 3 -36.57 32.22 19.15
C LEU A 3 -35.18 32.00 18.54
N CYS A 4 -34.79 30.74 18.39
CA CYS A 4 -33.53 30.36 17.77
C CYS A 4 -33.46 30.84 16.31
N SER A 5 -32.34 31.46 15.93
CA SER A 5 -32.10 31.99 14.59
C SER A 5 -31.54 30.99 13.57
N ALA A 6 -31.36 29.72 13.93
CA ALA A 6 -30.82 28.70 13.03
C ALA A 6 -31.82 28.36 11.89
N VAL A 7 -31.28 28.09 10.70
CA VAL A 7 -32.04 27.67 9.52
C VAL A 7 -31.83 26.16 9.32
N PRO A 8 -32.79 25.31 9.73
CA PRO A 8 -32.67 23.87 9.52
C PRO A 8 -32.86 23.50 8.05
N ASP A 9 -32.23 22.39 7.63
CA ASP A 9 -32.16 21.90 6.23
C ASP A 9 -33.54 21.62 5.57
N SER A 10 -34.67 21.71 6.29
CA SER A 10 -36.00 21.29 5.79
C SER A 10 -37.24 22.12 6.22
N SER A 11 -37.10 23.32 6.82
CA SER A 11 -38.21 24.22 7.26
C SER A 11 -39.20 23.64 8.32
N PRO A 12 -39.85 24.45 9.19
CA PRO A 12 -39.64 25.88 9.44
C PRO A 12 -38.57 26.12 10.51
N ARG A 13 -38.17 27.38 10.67
CA ARG A 13 -37.17 27.85 11.64
C ARG A 13 -37.29 27.14 12.99
N CYS A 14 -36.15 26.88 13.64
CA CYS A 14 -36.10 26.24 14.94
C CYS A 14 -37.05 26.93 15.94
N THR A 15 -37.99 26.17 16.51
CA THR A 15 -39.01 26.69 17.45
C THR A 15 -38.50 26.78 18.89
N ASN A 16 -37.29 26.27 19.16
CA ASN A 16 -36.67 26.32 20.47
C ASN A 16 -36.29 27.76 20.85
N ARG A 17 -36.29 28.03 22.16
CA ARG A 17 -35.89 29.34 22.70
C ARG A 17 -34.38 29.51 22.63
N ALA A 18 -33.95 30.72 22.26
CA ALA A 18 -32.55 31.10 22.32
C ALA A 18 -32.10 31.23 23.78
N VAL A 19 -30.83 30.89 24.06
CA VAL A 19 -30.22 31.13 25.38
C VAL A 19 -29.88 32.62 25.55
N PRO A 20 -29.82 33.18 26.77
CA PRO A 20 -29.62 34.62 26.96
C PRO A 20 -28.34 35.19 26.33
N SER A 21 -27.28 34.37 26.20
CA SER A 21 -25.97 34.75 25.69
C SER A 21 -25.76 34.50 24.19
N SER A 22 -26.73 33.91 23.49
CA SER A 22 -26.57 33.50 22.08
C SER A 22 -27.89 33.61 21.31
N PRO A 23 -27.87 33.93 20.00
CA PRO A 23 -29.07 33.91 19.17
C PRO A 23 -29.62 32.49 18.90
N PHE A 24 -28.94 31.43 19.39
CA PHE A 24 -29.29 30.03 19.15
C PHE A 24 -29.82 29.33 20.41
N CYS A 25 -30.58 28.24 20.24
CA CYS A 25 -30.88 27.34 21.36
C CYS A 25 -29.60 26.57 21.76
N SER A 26 -29.61 25.87 22.90
CA SER A 26 -28.44 25.15 23.42
C SER A 26 -27.83 24.16 22.42
N GLU A 27 -28.67 23.45 21.66
CA GLU A 27 -28.23 22.47 20.64
C GLU A 27 -27.56 23.16 19.45
N HIS A 28 -28.24 24.15 18.88
CA HIS A 28 -27.72 24.93 17.75
C HIS A 28 -26.50 25.79 18.13
N ALA A 29 -26.37 26.23 19.37
CA ALA A 29 -25.18 26.90 19.87
C ALA A 29 -23.98 25.93 19.97
N ALA A 30 -24.21 24.67 20.36
CA ALA A 30 -23.18 23.65 20.37
C ALA A 30 -22.76 23.25 18.94
N GLU A 31 -23.72 23.07 18.03
CA GLU A 31 -23.43 22.80 16.62
C GLU A 31 -22.67 23.95 15.95
N HIS A 32 -23.07 25.19 16.19
CA HIS A 32 -22.35 26.39 15.75
C HIS A 32 -20.90 26.38 16.23
N HIS A 33 -20.68 26.15 17.54
CA HIS A 33 -19.33 26.08 18.10
C HIS A 33 -18.49 24.95 17.50
N VAL A 34 -19.09 23.77 17.23
CA VAL A 34 -18.38 22.65 16.58
C VAL A 34 -17.94 23.01 15.17
N LEU A 35 -18.80 23.69 14.41
CA LEU A 35 -18.46 24.15 13.05
C LEU A 35 -17.40 25.25 13.07
N GLU A 36 -17.48 26.22 14.00
CA GLU A 36 -16.43 27.23 14.19
C GLU A 36 -15.08 26.60 14.57
N GLU A 37 -15.11 25.62 15.48
CA GLU A 37 -13.93 24.87 15.90
C GLU A 37 -13.31 24.14 14.71
N ARG A 38 -14.14 23.49 13.88
CA ARG A 38 -13.72 22.76 12.69
C ARG A 38 -13.10 23.70 11.64
N ILE A 39 -13.72 24.85 11.38
CA ILE A 39 -13.16 25.89 10.50
C ILE A 39 -11.79 26.33 11.03
N ARG A 40 -11.68 26.59 12.34
CA ARG A 40 -10.42 27.02 12.95
C ARG A 40 -9.33 25.94 12.88
N MET A 41 -9.69 24.67 13.07
CA MET A 41 -8.75 23.55 12.93
C MET A 41 -8.26 23.42 11.48
N ALA A 42 -9.17 23.43 10.51
CA ALA A 42 -8.83 23.37 9.10
C ALA A 42 -7.98 24.57 8.66
N ALA A 43 -8.31 25.78 9.14
CA ALA A 43 -7.53 26.99 8.89
C ALA A 43 -6.08 26.88 9.42
N ARG A 44 -5.88 26.23 10.58
CA ARG A 44 -4.52 26.00 11.11
C ARG A 44 -3.71 25.05 10.23
N GLU A 45 -4.33 24.00 9.71
CA GLU A 45 -3.64 23.07 8.82
C GLU A 45 -3.35 23.71 7.45
N VAL A 46 -4.28 24.51 6.92
CA VAL A 46 -4.06 25.35 5.74
C VAL A 46 -2.88 26.29 5.94
N GLU A 47 -2.84 27.08 7.03
CA GLU A 47 -1.72 27.99 7.28
C GLU A 47 -0.39 27.27 7.51
N ARG A 48 -0.41 26.03 8.01
CA ARG A 48 0.80 25.21 8.16
C ARG A 48 1.38 24.75 6.82
N LEU A 49 0.52 24.32 5.90
CA LEU A 49 0.92 23.77 4.60
C LEU A 49 1.11 24.85 3.54
N LYS A 50 0.45 26.00 3.70
CA LYS A 50 0.49 27.15 2.80
C LYS A 50 1.89 27.59 2.39
N PRO A 51 2.87 27.85 3.28
CA PRO A 51 4.19 28.31 2.85
C PRO A 51 4.88 27.27 1.95
N ILE A 52 4.67 25.98 2.20
CA ILE A 52 5.25 24.90 1.41
C ILE A 52 4.57 24.81 0.04
N ALA A 53 3.23 24.89 0.00
CA ALA A 53 2.48 24.83 -1.25
C ALA A 53 2.70 26.08 -2.12
N GLU A 54 2.76 27.27 -1.53
CA GLU A 54 3.01 28.53 -2.23
C GLU A 54 4.44 28.58 -2.79
N ASP A 55 5.43 28.06 -2.06
CA ASP A 55 6.82 27.93 -2.52
C ASP A 55 6.91 26.98 -3.73
N MET A 56 6.28 25.80 -3.64
CA MET A 56 6.20 24.84 -4.77
C MET A 56 5.55 25.45 -6.01
N VAL A 57 4.47 26.22 -5.84
CA VAL A 57 3.80 26.91 -6.96
C VAL A 57 4.68 28.01 -7.54
N ALA A 58 5.41 28.75 -6.70
CA ALA A 58 6.33 29.80 -7.14
C ALA A 58 7.53 29.23 -7.91
N GLU A 59 8.07 28.08 -7.48
CA GLU A 59 9.13 27.35 -8.19
C GLU A 59 8.65 26.83 -9.56
N GLY A 60 7.35 26.53 -9.67
CA GLY A 60 6.73 26.08 -10.91
C GLY A 60 7.05 24.62 -11.24
N THR A 61 6.35 24.07 -12.23
CA THR A 61 6.44 22.63 -12.56
C THR A 61 7.68 22.29 -13.39
N THR A 62 8.33 23.29 -14.02
CA THR A 62 9.50 23.09 -14.89
C THR A 62 10.78 22.76 -14.13
N GLY A 63 10.89 23.18 -12.86
CA GLY A 63 12.03 22.87 -11.99
C GLY A 63 12.16 21.39 -11.64
N TYR A 64 11.07 20.62 -11.78
CA TYR A 64 11.05 19.20 -11.48
C TYR A 64 11.78 18.41 -12.56
N THR A 65 12.77 17.63 -12.13
CA THR A 65 13.59 16.77 -12.99
C THR A 65 13.38 15.28 -12.72
N GLY A 66 12.80 14.92 -11.56
CA GLY A 66 12.56 13.55 -11.15
C GLY A 66 11.09 13.21 -10.87
N ILE A 67 10.61 12.07 -11.39
CA ILE A 67 9.25 11.58 -11.13
C ILE A 67 9.00 11.33 -9.62
N ARG A 68 10.03 10.90 -8.88
CA ARG A 68 9.92 10.66 -7.42
C ARG A 68 9.67 11.94 -6.64
N GLU A 69 10.31 13.04 -7.05
CA GLU A 69 10.13 14.38 -6.49
C GLU A 69 8.71 14.87 -6.78
N ILE A 70 8.28 14.79 -8.04
CA ILE A 70 6.90 15.13 -8.44
C ILE A 70 5.86 14.37 -7.62
N ARG A 71 6.04 13.06 -7.39
CA ARG A 71 5.08 12.25 -6.61
C ARG A 71 5.07 12.61 -5.12
N ARG A 72 6.19 13.04 -4.56
CA ARG A 72 6.28 13.50 -3.17
C ARG A 72 5.53 14.82 -3.02
N ASP A 73 5.79 15.77 -3.91
CA ASP A 73 5.30 17.13 -3.75
C ASP A 73 3.83 17.23 -4.19
N ALA A 74 3.41 16.44 -5.19
CA ALA A 74 2.00 16.23 -5.51
C ALA A 74 1.19 15.63 -4.33
N ARG A 75 1.83 14.92 -3.39
CA ARG A 75 1.15 14.45 -2.16
C ARG A 75 0.94 15.60 -1.18
N VAL A 76 1.91 16.50 -1.06
CA VAL A 76 1.80 17.71 -0.21
C VAL A 76 0.71 18.63 -0.74
N ILE A 77 0.65 18.86 -2.05
CA ILE A 77 -0.40 19.67 -2.70
C ILE A 77 -1.78 19.05 -2.49
N ARG A 78 -1.92 17.72 -2.60
CA ARG A 78 -3.20 17.03 -2.30
C ARG A 78 -3.65 17.21 -0.85
N LEU A 79 -2.74 17.09 0.12
CA LEU A 79 -3.05 17.32 1.54
C LEU A 79 -3.48 18.78 1.82
N TYR A 80 -2.84 19.73 1.14
CA TYR A 80 -3.22 21.14 1.23
C TYR A 80 -4.62 21.38 0.64
N MET A 81 -4.93 20.79 -0.51
CA MET A 81 -6.26 20.85 -1.13
C MET A 81 -7.34 20.20 -0.27
N GLU A 82 -7.07 19.04 0.34
CA GLU A 82 -7.98 18.38 1.29
C GLU A 82 -8.30 19.29 2.49
N SER A 83 -7.29 19.99 3.00
CA SER A 83 -7.45 20.94 4.11
C SER A 83 -8.27 22.18 3.70
N LEU A 84 -8.06 22.69 2.49
CA LEU A 84 -8.89 23.75 1.90
C LEU A 84 -10.34 23.29 1.73
N ASP A 85 -10.57 22.07 1.26
CA ASP A 85 -11.92 21.50 1.09
C ASP A 85 -12.65 21.33 2.41
N GLU A 86 -11.96 20.89 3.46
CA GLU A 86 -12.55 20.80 4.79
C GLU A 86 -12.91 22.19 5.34
N GLN A 87 -12.06 23.19 5.12
CA GLN A 87 -12.34 24.57 5.51
C GLN A 87 -13.54 25.16 4.76
N ILE A 88 -13.61 24.98 3.44
CA ILE A 88 -14.72 25.43 2.59
C ILE A 88 -16.01 24.72 3.02
N SER A 89 -15.99 23.40 3.17
CA SER A 89 -17.16 22.61 3.54
C SER A 89 -17.72 23.04 4.91
N ALA A 90 -16.85 23.24 5.90
CA ALA A 90 -17.26 23.68 7.22
C ALA A 90 -17.80 25.13 7.21
N ALA A 91 -17.20 26.02 6.41
CA ALA A 91 -17.68 27.40 6.24
C ALA A 91 -19.05 27.46 5.55
N VAL A 92 -19.25 26.66 4.49
CA VAL A 92 -20.54 26.53 3.81
C VAL A 92 -21.59 26.01 4.78
N ALA A 93 -21.31 24.94 5.53
CA ALA A 93 -22.22 24.37 6.51
C ALA A 93 -22.57 25.35 7.64
N LEU A 94 -21.60 26.14 8.11
CA LEU A 94 -21.84 27.18 9.11
C LEU A 94 -22.77 28.27 8.53
N ARG A 95 -22.52 28.73 7.30
CA ARG A 95 -23.35 29.76 6.65
C ARG A 95 -24.77 29.29 6.38
N THR A 96 -24.94 28.08 5.84
CA THR A 96 -26.27 27.57 5.46
C THR A 96 -27.16 27.40 6.69
N LYS A 97 -26.60 26.94 7.81
CA LYS A 97 -27.34 26.67 9.04
C LYS A 97 -27.42 27.87 9.99
N PHE A 98 -26.41 28.73 9.96
CA PHE A 98 -26.23 29.84 10.91
C PHE A 98 -25.78 31.13 10.20
N PRO A 99 -26.63 31.73 9.35
CA PRO A 99 -26.25 32.90 8.56
C PRO A 99 -25.95 34.13 9.42
N PRO A 100 -24.81 34.82 9.22
CA PRO A 100 -24.66 36.24 9.50
C PRO A 100 -24.59 37.06 8.20
N GLU A 101 -24.87 38.37 8.30
CA GLU A 101 -24.66 39.35 7.23
C GLU A 101 -23.14 39.52 6.98
N ASP A 102 -22.70 39.43 5.71
CA ASP A 102 -21.37 39.80 5.18
C ASP A 102 -20.10 39.01 5.55
N LYS A 103 -19.94 37.78 5.01
CA LYS A 103 -18.62 37.09 4.89
C LYS A 103 -18.41 36.31 3.58
N ASN A 104 -18.88 36.83 2.45
CA ASN A 104 -18.76 36.14 1.15
C ASN A 104 -17.33 36.15 0.56
N GLU A 105 -16.47 37.08 0.99
CA GLU A 105 -15.15 37.28 0.40
C GLU A 105 -14.14 36.17 0.78
N SER A 106 -14.28 35.56 1.97
CA SER A 106 -13.34 34.51 2.43
C SER A 106 -13.54 33.16 1.74
N GLU A 107 -14.75 32.82 1.30
CA GLU A 107 -15.01 31.54 0.61
C GLU A 107 -14.48 31.57 -0.84
N ASN A 108 -14.75 32.67 -1.56
CA ASN A 108 -14.28 32.83 -2.93
C ASN A 108 -12.75 32.77 -3.01
N LEU A 109 -12.04 33.38 -2.06
CA LEU A 109 -10.58 33.31 -1.97
C LEU A 109 -10.07 31.88 -1.70
N LEU A 110 -10.77 31.08 -0.88
CA LEU A 110 -10.40 29.68 -0.65
C LEU A 110 -10.65 28.81 -1.89
N GLN A 111 -11.75 29.06 -2.60
CA GLN A 111 -12.07 28.38 -3.87
C GLN A 111 -11.06 28.73 -4.97
N GLU A 112 -10.68 30.01 -5.08
CA GLU A 112 -9.65 30.47 -6.02
C GLU A 112 -8.29 29.81 -5.72
N LYS A 113 -7.88 29.81 -4.44
CA LYS A 113 -6.66 29.11 -4.01
C LYS A 113 -6.70 27.62 -4.35
N LYS A 114 -7.83 26.96 -4.11
CA LYS A 114 -8.02 25.55 -4.50
C LYS A 114 -7.88 25.38 -6.02
N GLY A 115 -8.49 26.27 -6.81
CA GLY A 115 -8.38 26.27 -8.27
C GLY A 115 -6.92 26.36 -8.72
N ASN A 116 -6.14 27.27 -8.14
CA ASN A 116 -4.71 27.42 -8.44
C ASN A 116 -3.92 26.15 -8.12
N MET A 117 -4.22 25.48 -7.01
CA MET A 117 -3.57 24.21 -6.64
C MET A 117 -3.95 23.05 -7.58
N VAL A 118 -5.20 23.02 -8.07
CA VAL A 118 -5.65 22.04 -9.08
C VAL A 118 -4.83 22.22 -10.36
N THR A 119 -4.74 23.44 -10.88
CA THR A 119 -3.98 23.73 -12.11
C THR A 119 -2.51 23.39 -11.94
N PHE A 120 -1.92 23.68 -10.77
CA PHE A 120 -0.54 23.29 -10.49
C PHE A 120 -0.35 21.77 -10.43
N LEU A 121 -1.28 21.04 -9.79
CA LEU A 121 -1.25 19.58 -9.73
C LEU A 121 -1.38 18.93 -11.12
N GLU A 122 -2.25 19.46 -11.97
CA GLU A 122 -2.37 19.05 -13.38
C GLU A 122 -1.05 19.28 -14.13
N GLY A 123 -0.40 20.42 -13.90
CA GLY A 123 0.92 20.72 -14.45
C GLY A 123 2.02 19.78 -13.96
N LEU A 124 1.99 19.36 -12.69
CA LEU A 124 2.89 18.35 -12.14
C LEU A 124 2.65 16.98 -12.79
N GLU A 125 1.40 16.61 -13.01
CA GLU A 125 1.03 15.35 -13.66
C GLU A 125 1.41 15.34 -15.15
N GLU A 126 1.27 16.47 -15.85
CA GLU A 126 1.79 16.64 -17.22
C GLU A 126 3.32 16.54 -17.24
N ARG A 127 4.01 17.24 -16.33
CA ARG A 127 5.47 17.16 -16.22
C ARG A 127 5.96 15.74 -15.93
N ALA A 128 5.25 15.01 -15.07
CA ALA A 128 5.55 13.60 -14.82
C ALA A 128 5.41 12.78 -16.11
N ARG A 129 4.34 13.01 -16.88
CA ARG A 129 4.14 12.36 -18.19
C ARG A 129 5.22 12.73 -19.20
N GLU A 130 5.65 14.00 -19.27
CA GLU A 130 6.77 14.43 -20.10
C GLU A 130 8.09 13.75 -19.70
N LEU A 131 8.39 13.67 -18.40
CA LEU A 131 9.59 12.99 -17.92
C LEU A 131 9.53 11.48 -18.13
N GLU A 132 8.34 10.88 -18.02
CA GLU A 132 8.09 9.49 -18.38
C GLU A 132 8.32 9.27 -19.89
N LEU A 133 7.79 10.15 -20.75
CA LEU A 133 8.01 10.12 -22.20
C LEU A 133 9.46 10.42 -22.60
N ALA A 134 10.16 11.31 -21.91
CA ALA A 134 11.56 11.61 -22.14
C ALA A 134 12.47 10.46 -21.69
N GLN A 135 12.11 9.75 -20.61
CA GLN A 135 12.74 8.48 -20.22
C GLN A 135 12.50 7.37 -21.24
N LEU A 136 11.39 7.45 -21.99
CA LEU A 136 11.10 6.57 -23.13
C LEU A 136 11.79 7.00 -24.43
N GLY A 137 12.24 8.28 -24.54
CA GLY A 137 12.63 8.93 -25.80
C GLY A 137 14.12 9.23 -26.04
N ARG A 138 15.06 8.84 -25.16
CA ARG A 138 16.52 8.93 -25.47
C ARG A 138 17.31 7.78 -24.80
N PRO A 139 18.17 7.00 -25.50
CA PRO A 139 18.30 6.71 -26.94
C PRO A 139 17.82 5.27 -27.20
N HIS A 140 16.60 5.12 -27.74
CA HIS A 140 15.99 3.81 -27.94
C HIS A 140 16.06 3.30 -29.40
N GLU A 141 16.41 4.15 -30.38
CA GLU A 141 16.30 3.76 -31.80
C GLU A 141 17.54 3.05 -32.36
N ASP A 142 18.77 3.39 -31.95
CA ASP A 142 19.96 2.71 -32.51
C ASP A 142 20.31 1.39 -31.80
N ALA A 143 19.83 1.17 -30.56
CA ALA A 143 20.06 -0.06 -29.81
C ALA A 143 18.96 -1.13 -30.01
N LEU A 144 17.74 -0.73 -30.39
CA LEU A 144 16.65 -1.68 -30.65
C LEU A 144 16.75 -2.39 -31.99
N SER A 145 17.33 -1.78 -33.02
CA SER A 145 17.43 -2.44 -34.32
C SER A 145 18.38 -3.65 -34.31
N GLN A 146 19.26 -3.77 -33.31
CA GLN A 146 20.09 -4.98 -33.12
C GLN A 146 19.56 -5.93 -32.02
N ALA A 147 18.85 -5.43 -30.99
CA ALA A 147 18.30 -6.28 -29.93
C ALA A 147 16.90 -6.86 -30.23
N SER A 148 16.09 -6.23 -31.09
CA SER A 148 14.72 -6.65 -31.41
C SER A 148 14.63 -7.91 -32.28
N ASN A 149 15.75 -8.42 -32.81
CA ASN A 149 15.80 -9.67 -33.56
C ASN A 149 16.42 -10.83 -32.77
N ALA A 150 16.83 -10.60 -31.51
CA ALA A 150 17.22 -11.68 -30.60
C ALA A 150 16.00 -12.10 -29.78
N PRO A 151 15.63 -13.40 -29.75
CA PRO A 151 14.57 -13.88 -28.86
C PRO A 151 14.88 -13.47 -27.41
N PRO A 152 13.86 -13.13 -26.60
CA PRO A 152 14.07 -12.77 -25.20
C PRO A 152 14.85 -13.89 -24.52
N ALA A 153 15.93 -13.53 -23.82
CA ALA A 153 16.85 -14.50 -23.21
C ALA A 153 16.13 -15.52 -22.31
N TYR A 154 14.96 -15.14 -21.77
CA TYR A 154 14.13 -15.99 -20.91
C TYR A 154 12.63 -15.87 -21.25
N PRO A 155 12.11 -16.60 -22.25
CA PRO A 155 10.72 -16.49 -22.72
C PRO A 155 9.65 -16.76 -21.63
N ILE A 156 10.02 -17.51 -20.58
CA ILE A 156 9.13 -17.77 -19.45
C ILE A 156 8.81 -16.49 -18.65
N LEU A 157 9.65 -15.45 -18.71
CA LEU A 157 9.38 -14.19 -18.03
C LEU A 157 8.32 -13.35 -18.76
N ASP A 158 8.13 -13.57 -20.05
CA ASP A 158 7.13 -12.88 -20.87
C ASP A 158 5.73 -13.49 -20.70
N ALA A 159 5.67 -14.79 -20.42
CA ALA A 159 4.43 -15.53 -20.21
C ALA A 159 3.69 -15.05 -18.95
N PRO A 160 2.35 -14.90 -18.97
CA PRO A 160 1.57 -14.65 -17.76
C PRO A 160 1.76 -15.71 -16.69
N HIS A 161 1.55 -15.34 -15.42
CA HIS A 161 1.52 -16.34 -14.35
C HIS A 161 0.28 -17.24 -14.52
N PRO A 162 0.43 -18.56 -14.34
CA PRO A 162 -0.73 -19.44 -14.27
C PRO A 162 -1.56 -19.06 -13.04
N PRO A 163 -2.90 -18.95 -13.17
CA PRO A 163 -3.72 -18.39 -12.11
C PRO A 163 -3.73 -19.28 -10.88
N TYR A 164 -3.63 -18.68 -9.70
CA TYR A 164 -3.75 -19.43 -8.46
C TYR A 164 -5.22 -19.74 -8.17
N ALA A 165 -5.58 -21.00 -8.38
CA ALA A 165 -6.93 -21.49 -8.15
C ALA A 165 -6.93 -22.73 -7.24
N CYS A 166 -7.26 -22.54 -5.96
CA CYS A 166 -7.72 -23.64 -5.12
C CYS A 166 -9.21 -23.88 -5.39
N THR A 167 -9.52 -24.60 -6.48
CA THR A 167 -10.88 -24.80 -7.01
C THR A 167 -11.72 -25.84 -6.26
N LYS A 168 -11.09 -26.71 -5.45
CA LYS A 168 -11.82 -27.59 -4.54
C LYS A 168 -12.37 -26.76 -3.38
N ASN A 169 -13.53 -26.17 -3.60
CA ASN A 169 -14.34 -25.55 -2.56
C ASN A 169 -14.48 -26.48 -1.35
N ASN A 170 -14.72 -25.84 -0.20
CA ASN A 170 -14.91 -26.38 1.15
C ASN A 170 -15.99 -27.49 1.29
N SER A 171 -16.65 -27.88 0.21
CA SER A 171 -17.66 -28.93 0.10
C SER A 171 -17.21 -29.98 -0.89
N ASP A 172 -16.23 -30.81 -0.52
CA ASP A 172 -16.17 -32.12 -1.15
C ASP A 172 -17.38 -32.88 -0.59
N ASP A 173 -18.53 -32.81 -1.28
CA ASP A 173 -19.77 -33.55 -0.93
C ASP A 173 -19.57 -35.08 -1.03
N ARG A 174 -18.35 -35.54 -1.28
CA ARG A 174 -17.99 -36.94 -1.23
C ARG A 174 -17.99 -37.41 0.23
N PRO A 175 -18.78 -38.44 0.57
CA PRO A 175 -18.81 -38.98 1.91
C PRO A 175 -17.41 -39.43 2.31
N GLY A 176 -16.90 -38.86 3.41
CA GLY A 176 -15.71 -39.37 4.06
C GLY A 176 -15.88 -40.86 4.43
N PRO A 177 -14.77 -41.58 4.70
CA PRO A 177 -14.83 -42.98 5.12
C PRO A 177 -15.79 -43.14 6.30
N ARG A 178 -16.74 -44.10 6.17
CA ARG A 178 -17.99 -44.21 6.94
C ARG A 178 -17.86 -44.29 8.48
N ASN A 179 -16.66 -44.33 9.06
CA ASN A 179 -16.46 -44.83 10.43
C ASN A 179 -15.58 -43.95 11.36
N ALA A 180 -15.45 -42.63 11.15
CA ALA A 180 -14.76 -41.78 12.13
C ALA A 180 -15.43 -40.41 12.31
N PRO A 181 -15.49 -39.85 13.53
CA PRO A 181 -15.96 -38.49 13.74
C PRO A 181 -15.11 -37.55 12.89
N GLN A 182 -15.76 -36.88 11.93
CA GLN A 182 -15.12 -36.04 10.92
C GLN A 182 -14.48 -34.82 11.60
N ARG A 183 -13.28 -35.00 12.15
CA ARG A 183 -12.47 -33.90 12.67
C ARG A 183 -12.00 -33.05 11.51
N CYS A 184 -11.93 -31.76 11.73
CA CYS A 184 -11.41 -30.83 10.75
C CYS A 184 -10.00 -31.21 10.34
N THR A 185 -9.77 -31.30 9.02
CA THR A 185 -8.47 -31.70 8.46
C THR A 185 -7.44 -30.57 8.41
N ALA A 186 -7.83 -29.34 8.72
CA ALA A 186 -6.92 -28.20 8.74
C ALA A 186 -5.98 -28.24 9.95
N LEU A 187 -4.79 -27.67 9.79
CA LEU A 187 -3.84 -27.43 10.86
C LEU A 187 -4.03 -26.04 11.46
N ARG A 188 -3.87 -25.93 12.77
CA ARG A 188 -3.89 -24.63 13.45
C ARG A 188 -2.63 -23.84 13.09
N ARG A 189 -2.79 -22.57 12.74
CA ARG A 189 -1.68 -21.71 12.33
C ARG A 189 -0.57 -21.59 13.39
N ARG A 190 -0.96 -21.47 14.67
CA ARG A 190 -0.03 -21.23 15.79
C ARG A 190 0.97 -22.35 16.01
N ASP A 191 0.53 -23.61 15.94
CA ASP A 191 1.33 -24.76 16.37
C ASP A 191 1.39 -25.90 15.35
N GLY A 192 0.75 -25.75 14.17
CA GLY A 192 0.71 -26.77 13.14
C GLY A 192 0.00 -28.06 13.55
N LYS A 193 -0.65 -28.08 14.73
CA LYS A 193 -1.35 -29.28 15.20
C LYS A 193 -2.72 -29.40 14.51
N PRO A 194 -3.25 -30.62 14.34
CA PRO A 194 -4.57 -30.83 13.77
C PRO A 194 -5.65 -30.06 14.54
N CYS A 195 -6.61 -29.51 13.81
CA CYS A 195 -7.79 -28.90 14.40
C CYS A 195 -8.59 -29.95 15.20
N THR A 196 -8.97 -29.61 16.42
CA THR A 196 -9.70 -30.50 17.32
C THR A 196 -11.23 -30.42 17.14
N TRP A 197 -11.70 -29.47 16.33
CA TRP A 197 -13.13 -29.22 16.12
C TRP A 197 -13.72 -30.25 15.17
N LYS A 198 -14.96 -30.64 15.44
CA LYS A 198 -15.74 -31.54 14.58
C LYS A 198 -16.35 -30.76 13.42
N CYS A 199 -16.40 -31.38 12.25
CA CYS A 199 -17.09 -30.88 11.08
C CYS A 199 -18.57 -31.28 11.12
N VAL A 200 -19.39 -30.54 10.37
CA VAL A 200 -20.75 -30.98 10.02
C VAL A 200 -20.61 -32.16 9.04
N SER A 201 -21.54 -33.12 9.10
CA SER A 201 -21.52 -34.32 8.26
C SER A 201 -21.29 -33.99 6.78
N GLY A 202 -20.22 -34.52 6.20
CA GLY A 202 -19.81 -34.34 4.81
C GLY A 202 -18.74 -33.27 4.59
N GLN A 203 -18.37 -32.46 5.59
CA GLN A 203 -17.40 -31.37 5.42
C GLN A 203 -15.98 -31.75 5.86
N ARG A 204 -14.98 -31.33 5.08
CA ARG A 204 -13.55 -31.49 5.42
C ARG A 204 -13.06 -30.50 6.47
N PHE A 205 -13.60 -29.29 6.46
CA PHE A 205 -13.22 -28.21 7.37
C PHE A 205 -14.36 -27.90 8.34
N CYS A 206 -14.03 -27.49 9.57
CA CYS A 206 -15.03 -26.92 10.48
C CYS A 206 -15.43 -25.53 9.98
N ALA A 207 -16.57 -25.01 10.44
CA ALA A 207 -17.09 -23.70 10.02
C ALA A 207 -16.05 -22.57 10.08
N ILE A 208 -15.18 -22.57 11.11
CA ILE A 208 -14.09 -21.59 11.24
C ILE A 208 -13.09 -21.71 10.08
N HIS A 209 -12.63 -22.92 9.77
CA HIS A 209 -11.66 -23.13 8.68
C HIS A 209 -12.31 -23.02 7.30
N CYS A 210 -13.62 -23.27 7.17
CA CYS A 210 -14.37 -22.96 5.94
C CYS A 210 -14.36 -21.46 5.63
N VAL A 211 -14.45 -20.60 6.65
CA VAL A 211 -14.35 -19.13 6.49
C VAL A 211 -12.90 -18.67 6.36
N ALA A 212 -11.96 -19.29 7.09
CA ALA A 212 -10.55 -18.92 7.03
C ALA A 212 -9.90 -19.30 5.68
N HIS A 213 -10.27 -20.43 5.07
CA HIS A 213 -9.70 -20.89 3.81
C HIS A 213 -9.80 -19.84 2.67
N PRO A 214 -10.97 -19.28 2.32
CA PRO A 214 -11.06 -18.23 1.30
C PRO A 214 -10.34 -16.94 1.74
N ALA A 215 -10.30 -16.63 3.04
CA ALA A 215 -9.52 -15.49 3.55
C ALA A 215 -8.00 -15.68 3.40
N HIS A 216 -7.52 -16.92 3.30
CA HIS A 216 -6.13 -17.23 2.97
C HIS A 216 -5.86 -17.27 1.46
N VAL A 217 -6.84 -17.62 0.63
CA VAL A 217 -6.72 -17.64 -0.83
C VAL A 217 -6.81 -16.23 -1.44
N PHE A 218 -7.63 -15.34 -0.85
CA PHE A 218 -7.86 -14.00 -1.38
C PHE A 218 -6.60 -13.12 -1.45
N PRO A 219 -5.75 -13.04 -0.40
CA PRO A 219 -4.47 -12.32 -0.46
C PRO A 219 -3.55 -12.86 -1.56
N THR A 220 -3.50 -14.18 -1.76
CA THR A 220 -2.68 -14.81 -2.82
C THR A 220 -3.13 -14.38 -4.21
N ARG A 221 -4.44 -14.22 -4.45
CA ARG A 221 -4.98 -13.71 -5.71
C ARG A 221 -4.67 -12.23 -5.94
N MET A 222 -4.74 -11.41 -4.89
CA MET A 222 -4.32 -10.01 -4.99
C MET A 222 -2.82 -9.90 -5.31
N GLN A 223 -2.02 -10.77 -4.70
CA GLN A 223 -0.58 -10.84 -4.91
C GLN A 223 -0.21 -11.29 -6.33
N GLU A 224 -1.00 -12.19 -6.94
CA GLU A 224 -0.88 -12.57 -8.35
C GLU A 224 -0.98 -11.35 -9.28
N GLY A 225 -1.99 -10.50 -9.08
CA GLY A 225 -2.13 -9.26 -9.86
C GLY A 225 -0.94 -8.31 -9.69
N LEU A 226 -0.43 -8.15 -8.46
CA LEU A 226 0.79 -7.35 -8.21
C LEU A 226 2.03 -7.98 -8.87
N LEU A 227 2.11 -9.30 -8.89
CA LEU A 227 3.21 -10.04 -9.49
C LEU A 227 3.21 -9.86 -11.02
N ASP A 228 2.03 -9.86 -11.66
CA ASP A 228 1.90 -9.57 -13.09
C ASP A 228 2.31 -8.13 -13.45
N VAL A 229 2.01 -7.15 -12.59
CA VAL A 229 2.50 -5.77 -12.78
C VAL A 229 4.04 -5.74 -12.70
N LYS A 230 4.63 -6.44 -11.73
CA LYS A 230 6.09 -6.53 -11.59
C LYS A 230 6.72 -7.25 -12.79
N ARG A 231 6.12 -8.35 -13.26
CA ARG A 231 6.51 -9.09 -14.47
C ARG A 231 6.54 -8.15 -15.68
N SER A 232 5.47 -7.39 -15.88
CA SER A 232 5.31 -6.48 -17.01
C SER A 232 6.43 -5.43 -17.05
N LYS A 233 6.88 -4.93 -15.89
CA LYS A 233 8.03 -4.01 -15.81
C LYS A 233 9.35 -4.68 -16.20
N VAL A 234 9.59 -5.89 -15.71
CA VAL A 234 10.77 -6.69 -16.07
C VAL A 234 10.83 -6.95 -17.58
N VAL A 235 9.70 -7.31 -18.18
CA VAL A 235 9.56 -7.58 -19.62
C VAL A 235 9.75 -6.31 -20.44
N GLN A 236 9.13 -5.19 -20.03
CA GLN A 236 9.29 -3.91 -20.71
C GLN A 236 10.75 -3.45 -20.69
N GLY A 237 11.47 -3.68 -19.59
CA GLY A 237 12.91 -3.46 -19.54
C GLY A 237 13.33 -2.02 -19.84
N GLN A 238 12.51 -1.04 -19.46
CA GLN A 238 12.71 0.37 -19.79
C GLN A 238 13.51 1.11 -18.71
N GLY A 239 14.42 2.00 -19.14
CA GLY A 239 15.17 2.90 -18.26
C GLY A 239 16.59 2.43 -17.90
N GLU A 240 17.21 3.17 -16.98
CA GLU A 240 18.60 2.96 -16.54
C GLU A 240 18.84 1.55 -15.97
N ALA A 241 20.06 1.04 -16.13
CA ALA A 241 20.45 -0.29 -15.64
C ALA A 241 20.13 -0.49 -14.14
N SER A 242 20.35 0.54 -13.31
CA SER A 242 20.00 0.52 -11.88
C SER A 242 18.51 0.32 -11.63
N ARG A 243 17.65 0.97 -12.43
CA ARG A 243 16.20 0.83 -12.34
C ARG A 243 15.75 -0.57 -12.77
N ARG A 244 16.33 -1.09 -13.86
CA ARG A 244 16.03 -2.46 -14.34
C ARG A 244 16.43 -3.50 -13.30
N MET A 245 17.59 -3.36 -12.66
CA MET A 245 18.00 -4.24 -11.57
C MET A 245 17.00 -4.23 -10.40
N GLU A 246 16.53 -3.04 -9.98
CA GLU A 246 15.53 -2.93 -8.91
C GLU A 246 14.17 -3.51 -9.29
N GLU A 247 13.74 -3.36 -10.54
CA GLU A 247 12.50 -3.97 -11.04
C GLU A 247 12.60 -5.50 -11.02
N VAL A 248 13.75 -6.07 -11.44
CA VAL A 248 14.02 -7.51 -11.38
C VAL A 248 14.09 -8.01 -9.92
N LYS A 249 14.78 -7.30 -9.03
CA LYS A 249 14.82 -7.61 -7.58
C LYS A 249 13.41 -7.62 -6.96
N SER A 250 12.62 -6.59 -7.24
CA SER A 250 11.24 -6.48 -6.76
C SER A 250 10.36 -7.63 -7.25
N TYR A 251 10.55 -8.07 -8.51
CA TYR A 251 9.86 -9.22 -9.07
C TYR A 251 10.30 -10.54 -8.41
N ILE A 252 11.60 -10.77 -8.23
CA ILE A 252 12.15 -11.93 -7.50
C ILE A 252 11.59 -12.02 -6.08
N GLY A 253 11.52 -10.90 -5.36
CA GLY A 253 10.90 -10.84 -4.03
C GLY A 253 9.42 -11.23 -4.06
N GLY A 254 8.67 -10.71 -5.04
CA GLY A 254 7.27 -11.06 -5.24
C GLY A 254 7.05 -12.55 -5.52
N LEU A 255 7.93 -13.18 -6.30
CA LEU A 255 7.90 -14.63 -6.56
C LEU A 255 8.10 -15.42 -5.26
N ALA A 256 9.12 -15.07 -4.47
CA ALA A 256 9.42 -15.74 -3.20
C ALA A 256 8.28 -15.60 -2.18
N ASP A 257 7.65 -14.42 -2.12
CA ASP A 257 6.50 -14.18 -1.25
C ASP A 257 5.31 -15.05 -1.68
N MET A 258 5.07 -15.21 -2.99
CA MET A 258 3.98 -16.02 -3.52
C MET A 258 4.23 -17.52 -3.32
N GLU A 259 5.47 -17.99 -3.53
CA GLU A 259 5.90 -19.36 -3.19
C GLU A 259 5.62 -19.66 -1.71
N THR A 260 5.99 -18.74 -0.82
CA THR A 260 5.77 -18.87 0.63
C THR A 260 4.29 -18.92 0.97
N ALA A 261 3.47 -18.04 0.39
CA ALA A 261 2.03 -18.00 0.62
C ALA A 261 1.32 -19.29 0.18
N ILE A 262 1.67 -19.82 -0.99
CA ILE A 262 1.11 -21.08 -1.52
C ILE A 262 1.56 -22.27 -0.68
N ALA A 263 2.84 -22.33 -0.30
CA ALA A 263 3.37 -23.38 0.56
C ALA A 263 2.71 -23.36 1.96
N GLU A 264 2.52 -22.18 2.56
CA GLU A 264 1.82 -22.04 3.84
C GLU A 264 0.35 -22.46 3.71
N HIS A 265 -0.34 -22.03 2.66
CA HIS A 265 -1.72 -22.45 2.41
C HIS A 265 -1.84 -23.97 2.26
N GLN A 266 -0.99 -24.60 1.44
CA GLN A 266 -1.01 -26.05 1.28
C GLN A 266 -0.70 -26.77 2.59
N ARG A 267 0.24 -26.27 3.38
CA ARG A 267 0.58 -26.82 4.70
C ARG A 267 -0.60 -26.74 5.67
N LEU A 268 -1.31 -25.61 5.70
CA LEU A 268 -2.40 -25.37 6.66
C LEU A 268 -3.68 -26.12 6.29
N PHE A 269 -4.01 -26.20 5.00
CA PHE A 269 -5.32 -26.69 4.56
C PHE A 269 -5.28 -28.05 3.87
N LEU A 270 -4.09 -28.55 3.48
CA LEU A 270 -3.91 -29.83 2.81
C LEU A 270 -4.90 -30.02 1.64
N CYS A 271 -4.90 -29.03 0.74
CA CYS A 271 -5.84 -29.01 -0.37
C CYS A 271 -5.64 -30.23 -1.25
N GLY A 272 -6.75 -30.78 -1.74
CA GLY A 272 -6.74 -32.04 -2.51
C GLY A 272 -6.27 -31.89 -3.95
N ASP A 273 -5.74 -30.72 -4.33
CA ASP A 273 -5.16 -30.46 -5.64
C ASP A 273 -3.65 -30.20 -5.51
N THR A 274 -2.97 -31.20 -4.95
CA THR A 274 -1.53 -31.17 -4.70
C THR A 274 -0.71 -31.03 -5.99
N GLU A 275 -1.23 -31.55 -7.10
CA GLU A 275 -0.57 -31.47 -8.40
C GLU A 275 -0.60 -30.05 -8.97
N SER A 276 -1.74 -29.35 -8.91
CA SER A 276 -1.79 -27.94 -9.32
C SER A 276 -0.92 -27.04 -8.44
N HIS A 277 -0.92 -27.27 -7.12
CA HIS A 277 -0.03 -26.53 -6.21
C HIS A 277 1.45 -26.80 -6.50
N ALA A 278 1.83 -28.06 -6.72
CA ALA A 278 3.20 -28.41 -7.07
C ALA A 278 3.61 -27.86 -8.45
N ALA A 279 2.71 -27.85 -9.43
CA ALA A 279 2.97 -27.27 -10.74
C ALA A 279 3.19 -25.76 -10.66
N LEU A 280 2.37 -25.04 -9.88
CA LEU A 280 2.52 -23.62 -9.67
C LEU A 280 3.80 -23.28 -8.91
N LEU A 281 4.14 -24.03 -7.86
CA LEU A 281 5.41 -23.83 -7.14
C LEU A 281 6.62 -24.08 -8.05
N ARG A 282 6.57 -25.08 -8.95
CA ARG A 282 7.61 -25.30 -9.96
C ARG A 282 7.70 -24.14 -10.95
N ASP A 283 6.57 -23.61 -11.43
CA ASP A 283 6.56 -22.45 -12.33
C ASP A 283 7.19 -21.22 -11.67
N LEU A 284 6.77 -20.90 -10.44
CA LEU A 284 7.31 -19.77 -9.67
C LEU A 284 8.82 -19.93 -9.44
N SER A 285 9.26 -21.12 -9.03
CA SER A 285 10.68 -21.41 -8.82
C SER A 285 11.48 -21.27 -10.11
N THR A 286 10.95 -21.77 -11.23
CA THR A 286 11.60 -21.66 -12.54
C THR A 286 11.76 -20.19 -12.94
N ARG A 287 10.71 -19.39 -12.76
CA ARG A 287 10.73 -17.94 -13.04
C ARG A 287 11.69 -17.21 -12.12
N ARG A 288 11.77 -17.60 -10.85
CA ARG A 288 12.70 -17.02 -9.87
C ARG A 288 14.15 -17.28 -10.27
N THR A 289 14.47 -18.51 -10.69
CA THR A 289 15.76 -18.87 -11.25
C THR A 289 16.07 -18.03 -12.49
N ARG A 290 15.16 -17.95 -13.47
CA ARG A 290 15.39 -17.16 -14.70
C ARG A 290 15.54 -15.66 -14.43
N ALA A 291 14.75 -15.10 -13.52
CA ALA A 291 14.88 -13.71 -13.10
C ALA A 291 16.22 -13.44 -12.38
N ALA A 292 16.71 -14.40 -11.59
CA ALA A 292 18.02 -14.31 -10.96
C ALA A 292 19.16 -14.33 -12.00
N MET A 293 19.06 -15.16 -13.03
CA MET A 293 20.03 -15.16 -14.15
C MET A 293 20.05 -13.80 -14.85
N LEU A 294 18.88 -13.24 -15.13
CA LEU A 294 18.74 -11.89 -15.71
C LEU A 294 19.36 -10.82 -14.80
N LEU A 295 19.13 -10.89 -13.49
CA LEU A 295 19.74 -9.96 -12.53
C LEU A 295 21.27 -10.08 -12.54
N GLY A 296 21.81 -11.30 -12.58
CA GLY A 296 23.24 -11.55 -12.72
C GLY A 296 23.82 -10.89 -13.97
N GLN A 297 23.17 -11.10 -15.12
CA GLN A 297 23.57 -10.49 -16.39
C GLN A 297 23.56 -8.96 -16.32
N LEU A 298 22.51 -8.36 -15.74
CA LEU A 298 22.42 -6.91 -15.53
C LEU A 298 23.50 -6.38 -14.58
N MET A 299 23.95 -7.20 -13.63
CA MET A 299 25.06 -6.90 -12.73
C MET A 299 26.44 -7.18 -13.35
N GLY A 300 26.51 -7.62 -14.61
CA GLY A 300 27.77 -7.91 -15.31
C GLY A 300 28.44 -9.21 -14.86
N ARG A 301 27.70 -10.14 -14.23
CA ARG A 301 28.19 -11.43 -13.73
C ARG A 301 28.38 -12.42 -14.87
N GLN A 302 29.63 -12.73 -15.20
CA GLN A 302 29.97 -13.70 -16.26
C GLN A 302 29.74 -15.16 -15.82
N ASP A 303 29.82 -15.43 -14.52
CA ASP A 303 29.55 -16.73 -13.89
C ASP A 303 28.09 -17.19 -14.06
N ALA A 304 27.15 -16.26 -14.24
CA ALA A 304 25.77 -16.59 -14.61
C ALA A 304 25.71 -17.36 -15.94
N ARG A 305 26.45 -16.92 -16.96
CA ARG A 305 26.48 -17.59 -18.27
C ARG A 305 27.11 -18.98 -18.19
N ILE A 306 28.19 -19.11 -17.41
CA ILE A 306 28.86 -20.38 -17.17
C ILE A 306 27.90 -21.36 -16.47
N ALA A 307 27.17 -20.91 -15.45
CA ALA A 307 26.18 -21.74 -14.77
C ALA A 307 25.04 -22.17 -15.70
N GLU A 308 24.63 -21.32 -16.63
CA GLU A 308 23.65 -21.66 -17.67
C GLU A 308 24.16 -22.74 -18.63
N GLU A 309 25.37 -22.59 -19.14
CA GLU A 309 26.01 -23.56 -20.04
C GLU A 309 26.27 -24.92 -19.37
N GLN A 310 26.48 -24.93 -18.04
CA GLN A 310 26.70 -26.13 -17.24
C GLN A 310 25.41 -26.77 -16.68
N GLY A 311 24.24 -26.16 -16.90
CA GLY A 311 22.97 -26.63 -16.35
C GLY A 311 22.86 -26.49 -14.82
N GLN A 312 23.64 -25.58 -14.20
CA GLN A 312 23.70 -25.34 -12.76
C GLN A 312 22.95 -24.05 -12.34
N THR A 313 21.97 -23.62 -13.14
CA THR A 313 21.27 -22.34 -12.96
C THR A 313 20.54 -22.24 -11.62
N GLU A 314 19.94 -23.33 -11.13
CA GLU A 314 19.19 -23.33 -9.87
C GLU A 314 20.11 -23.12 -8.66
N THR A 315 21.22 -23.86 -8.59
CA THR A 315 22.21 -23.74 -7.51
C THR A 315 22.85 -22.35 -7.54
N TRP A 316 23.29 -21.91 -8.72
CA TRP A 316 23.88 -20.57 -8.88
C TRP A 316 22.89 -19.48 -8.49
N ALA A 317 21.64 -19.55 -8.94
CA ALA A 317 20.61 -18.58 -8.59
C ALA A 317 20.34 -18.53 -7.09
N ALA A 318 20.31 -19.69 -6.41
CA ALA A 318 20.10 -19.74 -4.96
C ALA A 318 21.24 -19.06 -4.19
N GLU A 319 22.48 -19.35 -4.54
CA GLU A 319 23.67 -18.75 -3.94
C GLU A 319 23.76 -17.25 -4.23
N PHE A 320 23.54 -16.87 -5.49
CA PHE A 320 23.55 -15.47 -5.92
C PHE A 320 22.47 -14.64 -5.21
N LEU A 321 21.24 -15.15 -5.08
CA LEU A 321 20.18 -14.43 -4.38
C LEU A 321 20.46 -14.31 -2.88
N ALA A 322 21.11 -15.30 -2.26
CA ALA A 322 21.57 -15.20 -0.88
C ALA A 322 22.64 -14.12 -0.72
N GLU A 323 23.59 -14.04 -1.66
CA GLU A 323 24.62 -13.00 -1.70
C GLU A 323 24.00 -11.59 -1.85
N VAL A 324 23.09 -11.42 -2.81
CA VAL A 324 22.40 -10.13 -3.05
C VAL A 324 21.63 -9.69 -1.82
N ARG A 325 20.93 -10.61 -1.15
CA ARG A 325 20.19 -10.31 0.08
C ARG A 325 21.12 -9.85 1.20
N GLN A 326 22.25 -10.52 1.40
CA GLN A 326 23.23 -10.13 2.41
C GLN A 326 23.77 -8.72 2.16
N ARG A 327 24.10 -8.39 0.90
CA ARG A 327 24.56 -7.04 0.52
C ARG A 327 23.51 -5.95 0.74
N ASP A 328 22.24 -6.25 0.46
CA ASP A 328 21.15 -5.31 0.67
C ASP A 328 20.86 -5.12 2.18
N GLU A 329 20.98 -6.16 3.01
CA GLU A 329 20.89 -6.07 4.47
C GLU A 329 22.06 -5.27 5.08
N GLU A 330 23.28 -5.46 4.58
CA GLU A 330 24.46 -4.68 4.99
C GLU A 330 24.34 -3.20 4.60
N ARG A 331 23.87 -2.90 3.37
CA ARG A 331 23.56 -1.51 2.96
C ARG A 331 22.43 -0.91 3.76
N GLY A 332 21.40 -1.71 4.07
CA GLY A 332 20.28 -1.32 4.92
C GLY A 332 20.76 -0.89 6.30
N LYS A 333 21.62 -1.68 6.96
CA LYS A 333 22.21 -1.34 8.26
C LYS A 333 23.06 -0.07 8.22
N VAL A 334 23.84 0.14 7.16
CA VAL A 334 24.63 1.38 6.99
C VAL A 334 23.73 2.62 6.85
N VAL A 335 22.58 2.49 6.18
CA VAL A 335 21.58 3.57 6.07
C VAL A 335 20.78 3.72 7.37
N GLU A 336 20.45 2.62 8.06
CA GLU A 336 19.72 2.64 9.33
C GLU A 336 20.59 3.24 10.45
N ASP A 337 21.89 2.93 10.52
CA ASP A 337 22.84 3.58 11.43
C ASP A 337 23.03 5.08 11.11
N LEU A 338 22.81 5.50 9.86
CA LEU A 338 22.79 6.91 9.44
C LEU A 338 21.45 7.60 9.75
N VAL A 339 20.34 6.85 9.85
CA VAL A 339 18.96 7.34 10.00
C VAL A 339 18.41 7.17 11.44
N ILE A 340 19.06 6.39 12.30
CA ILE A 340 18.77 6.29 13.74
C ILE A 340 19.03 7.62 14.48
N GLY A 341 19.60 8.62 13.80
CA GLY A 341 19.60 10.02 14.27
C GLY A 341 18.31 10.83 14.02
N ALA A 342 17.32 10.34 13.24
CA ALA A 342 16.27 11.24 12.72
C ALA A 342 14.85 10.70 12.50
N ALA A 343 14.48 9.47 12.87
CA ALA A 343 13.11 8.98 12.57
C ALA A 343 12.49 8.06 13.64
N VAL A 344 12.00 8.64 14.75
CA VAL A 344 10.98 8.01 15.61
C VAL A 344 9.69 8.80 15.51
N SER A 345 8.96 8.66 14.39
CA SER A 345 7.54 9.04 14.29
C SER A 345 7.02 8.76 12.88
N GLY A 346 6.27 7.66 12.67
CA GLY A 346 5.62 7.48 11.37
C GLY A 346 4.79 6.21 11.15
N ALA A 347 4.96 5.16 11.96
CA ALA A 347 4.34 3.86 11.65
C ALA A 347 2.99 3.57 12.35
N SER A 348 2.47 4.45 13.21
CA SER A 348 1.33 4.12 14.09
C SER A 348 -0.06 4.61 13.65
N LEU A 349 -0.21 5.19 12.46
CA LEU A 349 -1.51 5.73 12.00
C LEU A 349 -2.29 4.85 11.01
N TRP A 350 -1.77 3.66 10.63
CA TRP A 350 -2.33 2.93 9.48
C TRP A 350 -3.41 1.88 9.77
N PHE A 351 -3.82 1.66 11.02
CA PHE A 351 -4.90 0.70 11.33
C PHE A 351 -5.98 1.31 12.21
N GLY A 352 -7.07 1.74 11.57
CA GLY A 352 -8.31 2.16 12.21
C GLY A 352 -9.09 0.97 12.80
N VAL A 353 -8.52 0.30 13.81
CA VAL A 353 -9.23 -0.73 14.58
C VAL A 353 -9.13 -0.44 16.09
N PRO A 354 -10.25 -0.40 16.84
CA PRO A 354 -10.27 0.02 18.25
C PRO A 354 -9.39 -0.79 19.22
N TRP A 355 -9.01 -2.04 18.92
CA TRP A 355 -8.17 -2.85 19.79
C TRP A 355 -6.66 -2.55 19.69
N ALA A 356 -6.22 -1.79 18.66
CA ALA A 356 -4.81 -1.40 18.49
C ALA A 356 -4.37 -0.29 19.46
N ARG A 357 -5.31 0.46 20.05
CA ARG A 357 -5.00 1.51 21.05
C ARG A 357 -4.43 0.97 22.36
N SER A 358 -4.74 -0.29 22.71
CA SER A 358 -4.28 -0.90 23.97
C SER A 358 -2.82 -1.36 23.94
N MET A 359 -2.24 -1.59 22.75
CA MET A 359 -0.80 -1.92 22.64
C MET A 359 0.12 -0.70 22.75
N ILE A 360 -0.39 0.50 22.43
CA ILE A 360 0.40 1.73 22.48
C ILE A 360 0.76 2.10 23.93
N TYR A 361 -0.13 1.80 24.89
CA TYR A 361 0.16 2.01 26.33
C TYR A 361 1.17 0.99 26.90
N GLY A 362 1.30 -0.20 26.31
CA GLY A 362 2.27 -1.22 26.75
C GLY A 362 3.71 -0.93 26.28
N ALA A 363 3.88 -0.34 25.09
CA ALA A 363 5.21 -0.01 24.56
C ALA A 363 5.81 1.26 25.20
N ALA A 364 4.99 2.25 25.55
CA ALA A 364 5.45 3.47 26.20
C ALA A 364 5.98 3.23 27.63
N THR A 365 5.44 2.25 28.35
CA THR A 365 5.89 1.90 29.71
C THR A 365 7.20 1.10 29.71
N ALA A 366 7.45 0.28 28.68
CA ALA A 366 8.72 -0.44 28.53
C ALA A 366 9.93 0.48 28.27
N LEU A 367 9.75 1.56 27.50
CA LEU A 367 10.83 2.52 27.20
C LEU A 367 11.20 3.41 28.40
N VAL A 368 10.23 3.79 29.24
CA VAL A 368 10.51 4.54 30.49
C VAL A 368 11.22 3.65 31.51
N SER A 369 10.93 2.35 31.55
CA SER A 369 11.59 1.42 32.48
C SER A 369 13.04 1.06 32.11
N ARG A 370 13.45 1.27 30.84
CA ARG A 370 14.83 1.02 30.39
C ARG A 370 15.75 2.22 30.63
N SER A 371 15.27 3.46 30.51
CA SER A 371 16.10 4.65 30.82
C SER A 371 16.28 4.91 32.32
N ALA A 372 15.42 4.35 33.17
CA ALA A 372 15.58 4.39 34.63
C ALA A 372 16.63 3.40 35.15
N ARG A 373 16.95 2.31 34.43
CA ARG A 373 17.97 1.33 34.83
C ARG A 373 19.39 1.66 34.37
N GLU A 374 19.54 2.62 33.46
CA GLU A 374 20.85 3.07 32.96
C GLU A 374 21.41 4.27 33.74
N LYS A 375 20.67 4.78 34.73
CA LYS A 375 21.12 5.87 35.61
C LYS A 375 21.52 5.42 37.02
N ASP A 376 21.34 4.14 37.35
CA ASP A 376 21.67 3.56 38.66
C ASP A 376 22.65 2.38 38.58
N ALA A 377 23.47 2.30 37.51
CA ALA A 377 24.55 1.31 37.37
C ALA A 377 25.92 1.99 37.21
#